data_AF-A0A8R7QTA9-F1
#
_entry.id   AF-A0A8R7QTA9-F1
#
_cell.length_a   1.000
_cell.length_b   1.000
_cell.length_c   1.000
_cell.angle_alpha   90.00
_cell.angle_beta   90.00
_cell.angle_gamma   90.00
#
_symmetry.space_group_name_H-M   'P 1'
#
loop_
_entity.id
_entity.type
_entity.pdbx_description
1 polymer ?
#
loop_
_entity_poly.entity_id
_entity_poly.type
_entity_poly.pdbx_seq_one_letter_code
_entity_poly.pdbx_strand_id
1 'polypeptide(L)'
;MSISSKAMAITGIDDRRYWSHLVTEESRFHSVAYLQQIWWLEVGGELDFCFPAGSYSLFFRLHLGRAHRRMGRRVCGTELIHGWDARPTRFQLSTSDEQQATSEYYLDGPGSWILYHVGDFVISNSDELTSLKYSMMQIDCTHTKGGLCVDSVAIYPKGYRRENMNMVYM
;
A
#
# COMPACT_ATOMS: atom_id res chain seq x y z
N MET A 1 13.45 -2.68 -2.85
CA MET A 1 13.01 -3.61 -1.78
C MET A 1 11.49 -3.66 -1.72
N SER A 2 10.88 -4.70 -1.14
CA SER A 2 9.43 -4.73 -0.89
C SER A 2 9.04 -5.52 0.35
N ILE A 3 8.01 -5.07 1.05
CA ILE A 3 7.46 -5.65 2.27
C ILE A 3 6.03 -6.13 1.98
N SER A 4 5.72 -7.39 2.31
CA SER A 4 4.38 -7.98 2.13
C SER A 4 3.38 -7.41 3.13
N SER A 5 2.11 -7.33 2.75
CA SER A 5 1.00 -7.03 3.66
C SER A 5 0.94 -7.96 4.88
N LYS A 6 1.47 -9.19 4.79
CA LYS A 6 1.58 -10.12 5.93
C LYS A 6 2.53 -9.66 7.03
N ALA A 7 3.46 -8.75 6.71
CA ALA A 7 4.41 -8.19 7.67
C ALA A 7 3.96 -6.82 8.20
N MET A 8 2.79 -6.34 7.79
CA MET A 8 2.25 -5.04 8.21
C MET A 8 1.27 -5.21 9.38
N ALA A 9 1.22 -4.19 10.24
CA ALA A 9 0.15 -4.05 11.21
C ALA A 9 -1.08 -3.47 10.49
N ILE A 10 -2.12 -4.28 10.31
CA ILE A 10 -3.35 -3.87 9.63
C ILE A 10 -4.51 -3.96 10.63
N THR A 11 -5.31 -2.90 10.75
CA THR A 11 -6.41 -2.88 11.71
C THR A 11 -7.41 -4.01 11.44
N GLY A 12 -7.60 -4.86 12.45
CA GLY A 12 -8.57 -5.96 12.41
C GLY A 12 -8.20 -7.11 11.47
N ILE A 13 -6.95 -7.23 11.04
CA ILE A 13 -6.49 -8.24 10.05
C ILE A 13 -6.84 -9.69 10.41
N ASP A 14 -6.87 -10.02 11.69
CA ASP A 14 -7.21 -11.35 12.18
C ASP A 14 -8.72 -11.65 12.15
N ASP A 15 -9.56 -10.62 11.96
CA ASP A 15 -11.00 -10.76 11.89
C ASP A 15 -11.46 -11.05 10.46
N ARG A 16 -11.91 -12.29 10.23
CA ARG A 16 -12.39 -12.77 8.93
C ARG A 16 -13.67 -12.08 8.44
N ARG A 17 -14.36 -11.30 9.28
CA ARG A 17 -15.48 -10.44 8.87
C ARG A 17 -15.00 -9.22 8.09
N TYR A 18 -13.80 -8.74 8.40
CA TYR A 18 -13.23 -7.56 7.76
C TYR A 18 -12.23 -7.95 6.68
N TRP A 19 -11.41 -8.98 6.90
CA TRP A 19 -10.30 -9.31 6.00
C TRP A 19 -10.35 -10.74 5.48
N SER A 20 -9.73 -10.94 4.32
CA SER A 20 -9.39 -12.26 3.80
C SER A 20 -8.04 -12.21 3.11
N HIS A 21 -7.31 -13.33 3.08
CA HIS A 21 -6.09 -13.43 2.30
C HIS A 21 -6.42 -14.06 0.94
N LEU A 22 -6.08 -13.36 -0.14
CA LEU A 22 -6.27 -13.85 -1.50
C LEU A 22 -4.95 -14.32 -2.08
N VAL A 23 -4.95 -15.53 -2.64
CA VAL A 23 -3.82 -16.05 -3.43
C VAL A 23 -3.89 -15.45 -4.83
N THR A 24 -2.79 -14.87 -5.32
CA THR A 24 -2.72 -14.26 -6.66
C THR A 24 -1.31 -14.28 -7.21
N GLU A 25 -1.17 -14.62 -8.49
CA GLU A 25 0.10 -14.54 -9.24
C GLU A 25 0.50 -13.09 -9.56
N GLU A 26 -0.38 -12.12 -9.36
CA GLU A 26 -0.11 -10.69 -9.60
C GLU A 26 0.68 -10.03 -8.46
N SER A 27 0.95 -10.78 -7.39
CA SER A 27 1.77 -10.38 -6.24
C SER A 27 3.07 -11.18 -6.24
N ARG A 28 4.19 -10.50 -5.94
CA ARG A 28 5.49 -11.18 -5.70
C ARG A 28 5.44 -12.13 -4.50
N PHE A 29 4.51 -11.91 -3.58
CA PHE A 29 4.33 -12.71 -2.37
C PHE A 29 3.26 -13.80 -2.53
N HIS A 30 2.68 -13.93 -3.73
CA HIS A 30 1.58 -14.84 -4.05
C HIS A 30 0.34 -14.68 -3.15
N SER A 31 0.25 -13.60 -2.39
CA SER A 31 -0.77 -13.38 -1.37
C SER A 31 -0.96 -11.89 -1.13
N VAL A 32 -2.21 -11.46 -1.05
CA VAL A 32 -2.60 -10.07 -0.72
C VAL A 32 -3.66 -10.08 0.39
N ALA A 33 -3.77 -8.97 1.13
CA ALA A 33 -4.83 -8.78 2.12
C ALA A 33 -6.01 -8.07 1.43
N TYR A 34 -7.18 -8.66 1.47
CA TYR A 34 -8.40 -8.12 0.87
C TYR A 34 -9.39 -7.69 1.94
N LEU A 35 -9.73 -6.41 1.89
CA LEU A 35 -10.70 -5.77 2.78
C LEU A 35 -12.12 -6.00 2.25
N GLN A 36 -12.91 -6.74 3.01
CA GLN A 36 -14.34 -6.91 2.76
C GLN A 36 -15.07 -5.62 3.11
N GLN A 37 -14.91 -5.14 4.34
CA GLN A 37 -15.56 -3.94 4.85
C GLN A 37 -14.91 -3.49 6.17
N ILE A 38 -14.74 -2.19 6.41
CA ILE A 38 -14.35 -1.62 7.70
C ILE A 38 -14.79 -0.15 7.82
N TRP A 39 -14.89 0.37 9.04
CA TRP A 39 -15.16 1.78 9.30
C TRP A 39 -13.88 2.60 9.34
N TRP A 40 -12.97 2.33 10.28
CA TRP A 40 -11.64 2.94 10.31
C TRP A 40 -10.61 2.04 9.63
N LEU A 41 -9.67 2.59 8.87
CA LEU A 41 -8.55 1.81 8.34
C LEU A 41 -7.23 2.47 8.70
N GLU A 42 -6.33 1.66 9.26
CA GLU A 42 -4.91 1.95 9.38
C GLU A 42 -4.11 0.71 8.95
N VAL A 43 -3.10 0.95 8.11
CA VAL A 43 -2.09 0.00 7.71
C VAL A 43 -0.75 0.63 8.00
N GLY A 44 0.03 0.03 8.90
CA GLY A 44 1.32 0.54 9.32
C GLY A 44 2.42 -0.51 9.22
N GLY A 45 3.65 -0.05 9.16
CA GLY A 45 4.81 -0.91 9.27
C GLY A 45 6.06 -0.13 9.64
N GLU A 46 7.04 -0.88 10.11
CA GLU A 46 8.36 -0.39 10.51
C GLU A 46 9.41 -1.33 9.93
N LEU A 47 10.54 -0.76 9.51
CA LEU A 47 11.65 -1.51 8.96
C LEU A 47 12.96 -0.85 9.37
N ASP A 48 13.84 -1.66 9.96
CA ASP A 48 15.23 -1.27 10.17
C ASP A 48 16.11 -1.90 9.08
N PHE A 49 16.85 -1.07 8.34
CA PHE A 49 17.68 -1.54 7.24
C PHE A 49 18.89 -0.62 6.99
N CYS A 50 20.04 -1.20 6.63
CA CYS A 50 21.23 -0.47 6.18
C CYS A 50 21.12 -0.22 4.67
N PHE A 51 20.54 0.92 4.29
CA PHE A 51 20.38 1.29 2.89
C PHE A 51 21.72 1.78 2.31
N PRO A 52 22.04 1.48 1.04
CA PRO A 52 23.08 2.22 0.33
C PRO A 52 22.79 3.72 0.32
N ALA A 53 23.82 4.56 0.36
CA ALA A 53 23.65 6.00 0.28
C ALA A 53 22.95 6.40 -1.04
N GLY A 54 21.98 7.30 -0.94
CA GLY A 54 21.17 7.73 -2.08
C GLY A 54 19.78 8.21 -1.70
N SER A 55 19.01 8.62 -2.71
CA SER A 55 17.61 9.01 -2.54
C SER A 55 16.67 7.88 -2.91
N TYR A 56 15.62 7.70 -2.12
CA TYR A 56 14.63 6.64 -2.29
C TYR A 56 13.21 7.20 -2.26
N SER A 57 12.29 6.46 -2.85
CA SER A 57 10.85 6.74 -2.84
C SER A 57 10.11 5.51 -2.30
N LEU A 58 9.16 5.73 -1.40
CA LEU A 58 8.31 4.69 -0.82
C LEU A 58 6.90 4.72 -1.45
N PHE A 59 6.36 3.54 -1.74
CA PHE A 59 5.05 3.38 -2.37
C PHE A 59 4.22 2.30 -1.69
N PHE A 60 2.92 2.52 -1.57
CA PHE A 60 1.94 1.45 -1.32
C PHE A 60 1.45 0.88 -2.65
N ARG A 61 1.48 -0.44 -2.81
CA ARG A 61 0.87 -1.14 -3.95
C ARG A 61 -0.53 -1.61 -3.59
N LEU A 62 -1.52 -0.95 -4.17
CA LEU A 62 -2.94 -1.15 -3.88
C LEU A 62 -3.72 -1.52 -5.14
N HIS A 63 -4.88 -2.14 -4.96
CA HIS A 63 -5.81 -2.42 -6.05
C HIS A 63 -7.25 -2.39 -5.53
N LEU A 64 -8.11 -1.61 -6.20
CA LEU A 64 -9.55 -1.61 -5.92
C LEU A 64 -10.26 -2.69 -6.73
N GLY A 65 -11.01 -3.52 -6.02
CA GLY A 65 -11.73 -4.69 -6.52
C GLY A 65 -10.97 -5.99 -6.31
N ARG A 66 -11.62 -7.08 -6.70
CA ARG A 66 -11.10 -8.44 -6.57
C ARG A 66 -10.74 -9.02 -7.94
N ALA A 67 -9.44 -9.13 -8.20
CA ALA A 67 -8.95 -9.81 -9.39
C ALA A 67 -9.24 -11.33 -9.30
N HIS A 68 -9.79 -11.89 -10.37
CA HIS A 68 -9.99 -13.33 -10.54
C HIS A 68 -9.86 -13.73 -12.01
N ARG A 69 -9.62 -15.02 -12.27
CA ARG A 69 -9.62 -15.57 -13.63
C ARG A 69 -10.99 -16.14 -13.95
N ARG A 70 -11.58 -15.73 -15.07
CA ARG A 70 -12.80 -16.32 -15.63
C ARG A 70 -12.54 -16.72 -17.08
N MET A 71 -12.69 -18.00 -17.40
CA MET A 71 -12.42 -18.55 -18.75
C MET A 71 -11.04 -18.14 -19.30
N GLY A 72 -9.99 -18.19 -18.47
CA GLY A 72 -8.63 -17.82 -18.86
C GLY A 72 -8.37 -16.31 -19.00
N ARG A 73 -9.40 -15.46 -18.90
CA ARG A 73 -9.26 -14.00 -18.93
C ARG A 73 -9.20 -13.42 -17.52
N ARG A 74 -8.38 -12.38 -17.34
CA ARG A 74 -8.35 -11.58 -16.11
C ARG A 74 -9.63 -10.74 -16.03
N VAL A 75 -10.35 -10.85 -14.93
CA VAL A 75 -11.55 -10.06 -14.63
C VAL A 75 -11.40 -9.45 -13.24
N CYS A 76 -11.92 -8.24 -13.05
CA CYS A 76 -12.00 -7.60 -11.75
C CYS A 76 -13.47 -7.52 -11.33
N GLY A 77 -13.80 -8.10 -10.17
CA GLY A 77 -15.09 -7.87 -9.51
C GLY A 77 -15.04 -6.53 -8.78
N THR A 78 -15.95 -5.61 -9.11
CA THR A 78 -16.00 -4.24 -8.57
C THR A 78 -17.18 -4.02 -7.63
N GLU A 79 -18.11 -4.96 -7.57
CA GLU A 79 -19.35 -4.95 -6.78
C GLU A 79 -19.18 -4.70 -5.27
N LEU A 80 -17.99 -4.95 -4.71
CA LEU A 80 -17.71 -4.74 -3.28
C LEU A 80 -16.89 -3.46 -3.00
N ILE A 81 -16.56 -2.68 -4.03
CA ILE A 81 -15.83 -1.40 -3.87
C ILE A 81 -16.82 -0.32 -3.41
N HIS A 82 -16.55 0.30 -2.26
CA HIS A 82 -17.37 1.39 -1.74
C HIS A 82 -16.58 2.23 -0.71
N GLY A 83 -17.01 3.49 -0.51
CA GLY A 83 -16.59 4.35 0.61
C GLY A 83 -15.23 5.06 0.46
N TRP A 84 -14.41 4.73 -0.54
CA TRP A 84 -13.07 5.31 -0.72
C TRP A 84 -13.06 6.74 -1.27
N ASP A 85 -14.16 7.18 -1.85
CA ASP A 85 -14.37 8.50 -2.44
C ASP A 85 -14.85 9.55 -1.42
N ALA A 86 -15.26 9.13 -0.22
CA ALA A 86 -15.78 10.02 0.81
C ALA A 86 -14.70 10.98 1.35
N ARG A 87 -13.46 10.51 1.50
CA ARG A 87 -12.30 11.27 1.97
C ARG A 87 -11.01 10.73 1.35
N PRO A 88 -9.96 11.54 1.21
CA PRO A 88 -8.69 11.03 0.76
C PRO A 88 -8.06 10.10 1.82
N THR A 89 -7.37 9.08 1.35
CA THR A 89 -6.48 8.23 2.15
C THR A 89 -5.17 8.96 2.35
N ARG A 90 -4.75 9.11 3.61
CA ARG A 90 -3.47 9.71 3.98
C ARG A 90 -2.39 8.66 4.05
N PHE A 91 -1.23 8.97 3.48
CA PHE A 91 -0.02 8.17 3.53
C PHE A 91 1.07 8.96 4.21
N GLN A 92 1.86 8.31 5.05
CA GLN A 92 2.94 8.96 5.78
C GLN A 92 4.18 8.08 5.81
N LEU A 93 5.36 8.71 5.86
CA LEU A 93 6.60 8.05 6.22
C LEU A 93 7.39 8.93 7.18
N SER A 94 8.21 8.28 8.03
CA SER A 94 9.22 8.94 8.84
C SER A 94 10.45 8.07 9.01
N THR A 95 11.62 8.69 9.16
CA THR A 95 12.89 8.01 9.39
C THR A 95 13.47 8.34 10.77
N SER A 96 14.45 7.54 11.23
CA SER A 96 15.16 7.76 12.49
C SER A 96 15.95 9.08 12.55
N ASP A 97 16.31 9.65 11.41
CA ASP A 97 16.97 10.95 11.27
C ASP A 97 15.98 12.11 11.02
N GLU A 98 14.73 11.91 11.47
CA GLU A 98 13.68 12.94 11.51
C GLU A 98 13.17 13.43 10.13
N GLN A 99 13.52 12.77 9.03
CA GLN A 99 12.85 13.05 7.75
C GLN A 99 11.40 12.57 7.82
N GLN A 100 10.49 13.33 7.24
CA GLN A 100 9.07 13.01 7.19
C GLN A 100 8.47 13.43 5.86
N ALA A 101 7.50 12.65 5.39
CA ALA A 101 6.67 13.03 4.26
C ALA A 101 5.22 12.58 4.48
N THR A 102 4.29 13.31 3.87
CA THR A 102 2.86 12.98 3.89
C THR A 102 2.26 13.29 2.52
N SER A 103 1.38 12.42 2.06
CA SER A 103 0.60 12.57 0.82
C SER A 103 -0.82 12.07 1.04
N GLU A 104 -1.76 12.54 0.23
CA GLU A 104 -3.17 12.17 0.35
C GLU A 104 -3.74 11.82 -1.02
N TYR A 105 -4.49 10.73 -1.15
CA TYR A 105 -5.09 10.35 -2.43
C TYR A 105 -6.50 9.82 -2.25
N TYR A 106 -7.39 10.19 -3.15
CA TYR A 106 -8.60 9.40 -3.37
C TYR A 106 -8.17 8.09 -4.04
N LEU A 107 -8.56 6.96 -3.45
CA LEU A 107 -8.30 5.67 -4.09
C LEU A 107 -9.30 5.49 -5.22
N ASP A 108 -8.80 5.25 -6.42
CA ASP A 108 -9.58 5.11 -7.65
C ASP A 108 -8.85 4.13 -8.61
N GLY A 109 -9.33 3.98 -9.84
CA GLY A 109 -8.78 3.08 -10.84
C GLY A 109 -9.10 1.61 -10.56
N PRO A 110 -10.39 1.24 -10.41
CA PRO A 110 -10.79 -0.13 -10.15
C PRO A 110 -10.24 -1.09 -11.22
N GLY A 111 -9.78 -2.27 -10.78
CA GLY A 111 -9.23 -3.29 -11.65
C GLY A 111 -7.76 -3.11 -12.05
N SER A 112 -7.09 -2.08 -11.56
CA SER A 112 -5.65 -1.84 -11.80
C SER A 112 -4.84 -1.87 -10.52
N TRP A 113 -3.63 -2.42 -10.60
CA TRP A 113 -2.64 -2.29 -9.52
C TRP A 113 -1.95 -0.95 -9.64
N ILE A 114 -2.02 -0.14 -8.58
CA ILE A 114 -1.49 1.22 -8.53
C ILE A 114 -0.46 1.32 -7.42
N LEU A 115 0.64 2.01 -7.71
CA LEU A 115 1.66 2.40 -6.74
C LEU A 115 1.38 3.84 -6.30
N TYR A 116 0.85 4.00 -5.09
CA TYR A 116 0.64 5.29 -4.47
C TYR A 116 1.92 5.75 -3.80
N HIS A 117 2.51 6.85 -4.30
CA HIS A 117 3.71 7.45 -3.73
C HIS A 117 3.42 8.03 -2.35
N VAL A 118 4.17 7.61 -1.34
CA VAL A 118 4.04 8.13 0.02
C VAL A 118 4.89 9.37 0.20
N GLY A 119 6.14 9.28 -0.23
CA GLY A 119 7.15 10.31 -0.06
C GLY A 119 8.54 9.82 -0.44
N ASP A 120 9.49 10.76 -0.40
CA ASP A 120 10.91 10.50 -0.63
C ASP A 120 11.70 10.63 0.67
N PHE A 121 12.81 9.91 0.76
CA PHE A 121 13.77 10.03 1.85
C PHE A 121 15.20 9.84 1.32
N VAL A 122 16.18 10.38 2.04
CA VAL A 122 17.60 10.36 1.67
C VAL A 122 18.40 9.56 2.68
N ILE A 123 19.34 8.76 2.20
CA ILE A 123 20.29 8.04 3.04
C ILE A 123 21.67 8.65 2.79
N SER A 124 22.20 9.29 3.83
CA SER A 124 23.50 9.99 3.76
C SER A 124 24.67 9.06 4.04
N ASN A 125 24.53 8.13 4.98
CA ASN A 125 25.55 7.18 5.40
C ASN A 125 25.06 5.74 5.19
N SER A 126 25.78 4.94 4.40
CA SER A 126 25.38 3.56 4.08
C SER A 126 25.57 2.57 5.21
N ASP A 127 26.39 2.92 6.20
CA ASP A 127 26.83 2.00 7.25
C ASP A 127 25.95 2.09 8.51
N GLU A 128 25.00 3.03 8.53
CA GLU A 128 24.08 3.24 9.65
C GLU A 128 22.73 2.55 9.41
N LEU A 129 22.19 1.98 10.48
CA LEU A 129 20.86 1.41 10.47
C LEU A 129 19.83 2.53 10.40
N THR A 130 19.04 2.56 9.33
CA THR A 130 17.93 3.50 9.20
C THR A 130 16.64 2.83 9.62
N SER A 131 15.97 3.39 10.61
CA SER A 131 14.60 2.99 10.97
C SER A 131 13.61 3.77 10.12
N LEU A 132 12.77 3.07 9.36
CA LEU A 132 11.76 3.65 8.47
C LEU A 132 10.38 3.19 8.91
N LYS A 133 9.53 4.15 9.29
CA LYS A 133 8.12 3.95 9.60
C LYS A 133 7.28 4.45 8.45
N TYR A 134 6.19 3.74 8.17
CA TYR A 134 5.24 4.14 7.14
C TYR A 134 3.82 3.77 7.55
N SER A 135 2.86 4.56 7.07
CA SER A 135 1.45 4.29 7.29
C SER A 135 0.58 4.70 6.10
N MET A 136 -0.58 4.06 6.01
CA MET A 136 -1.71 4.41 5.16
C MET A 136 -2.95 4.41 6.06
N MET A 137 -3.70 5.52 6.08
CA MET A 137 -4.83 5.70 6.97
C MET A 137 -6.01 6.35 6.25
N GLN A 138 -7.21 5.85 6.52
CA GLN A 138 -8.44 6.57 6.24
C GLN A 138 -9.40 6.36 7.40
N ILE A 139 -9.42 7.34 8.31
CA ILE A 139 -10.28 7.32 9.49
C ILE A 139 -11.52 8.16 9.18
N ASP A 140 -12.57 7.47 8.75
CA ASP A 140 -13.90 8.05 8.55
C ASP A 140 -14.92 7.10 9.17
N CYS A 141 -15.66 7.57 10.17
CA CYS A 141 -16.67 6.78 10.88
C CYS A 141 -18.09 7.07 10.37
N THR A 142 -18.24 7.79 9.26
CA THR A 142 -19.55 8.13 8.67
C THR A 142 -20.06 7.06 7.72
N HIS A 143 -19.17 6.36 7.02
CA HIS A 143 -19.51 5.30 6.08
C HIS A 143 -18.48 4.16 6.13
N THR A 144 -18.92 2.94 5.83
CA THR A 144 -17.98 1.83 5.67
C THR A 144 -17.28 1.90 4.33
N LYS A 145 -16.08 1.32 4.26
CA LYS A 145 -15.32 1.15 3.03
C LYS A 145 -14.86 -0.29 2.83
N GLY A 146 -14.77 -0.73 1.58
CA GLY A 146 -14.48 -2.12 1.24
C GLY A 146 -13.98 -2.30 -0.18
N GLY A 147 -13.57 -3.52 -0.52
CA GLY A 147 -13.08 -3.87 -1.85
C GLY A 147 -11.65 -3.43 -2.12
N LEU A 148 -10.81 -3.26 -1.10
CA LEU A 148 -9.39 -2.91 -1.27
C LEU A 148 -8.48 -4.13 -1.13
N CYS A 149 -7.59 -4.34 -2.09
CA CYS A 149 -6.45 -5.24 -1.96
C CYS A 149 -5.20 -4.44 -1.53
N VAL A 150 -4.57 -4.85 -0.43
CA VAL A 150 -3.26 -4.41 0.02
C VAL A 150 -2.23 -5.51 -0.27
N ASP A 151 -1.31 -5.23 -1.20
CA ASP A 151 -0.29 -6.19 -1.59
C ASP A 151 1.01 -5.99 -0.82
N SER A 152 1.65 -4.84 -1.02
CA SER A 152 2.98 -4.59 -0.52
C SER A 152 3.33 -3.12 -0.41
N VAL A 153 4.34 -2.81 0.37
CA VAL A 153 5.06 -1.54 0.33
C VAL A 153 6.35 -1.76 -0.45
N ALA A 154 6.66 -0.86 -1.37
CA ALA A 154 7.83 -0.94 -2.22
C ALA A 154 8.72 0.29 -2.02
N ILE A 155 10.02 0.05 -1.96
CA ILE A 155 11.04 1.10 -1.87
C ILE A 155 11.93 0.98 -3.08
N TYR A 156 12.03 2.06 -3.84
CA TYR A 156 12.85 2.15 -5.05
C TYR A 156 13.83 3.32 -4.95
N PRO A 157 15.03 3.23 -5.57
CA PRO A 157 15.85 4.42 -5.82
C PRO A 157 15.03 5.48 -6.54
N LYS A 158 15.17 6.74 -6.12
CA LYS A 158 14.46 7.87 -6.72
C LYS A 158 14.81 7.96 -8.21
N GLY A 159 13.80 8.16 -9.06
CA GLY A 159 13.96 8.16 -10.51
C GLY A 159 13.95 6.78 -11.18
N TYR A 160 13.85 5.70 -10.41
CA TYR A 160 13.62 4.37 -10.97
C TYR A 160 12.23 4.31 -11.63
N ARG A 161 12.21 4.28 -12.97
CA ARG A 161 11.01 4.04 -13.76
C ARG A 161 11.05 2.62 -14.31
N ARG A 162 10.12 1.78 -13.87
CA ARG A 162 9.87 0.50 -14.54
C ARG A 162 8.81 0.72 -15.61
N GLU A 163 9.09 0.28 -16.82
CA GLU A 163 8.08 0.19 -17.88
C GLU A 163 6.89 -0.65 -17.35
N ASN A 164 5.66 -0.14 -17.50
CA ASN A 164 4.40 -0.77 -17.07
C ASN A 164 4.00 -0.67 -15.58
N MET A 165 4.56 0.26 -14.81
CA MET A 165 4.06 0.57 -13.46
C MET A 165 3.15 1.80 -13.46
N ASN A 166 1.89 1.63 -13.06
CA ASN A 166 0.99 2.75 -12.78
C ASN A 166 1.36 3.38 -11.44
N MET A 167 2.21 4.40 -11.48
CA MET A 167 2.62 5.18 -10.32
C MET A 167 1.82 6.47 -10.27
N VAL A 168 1.29 6.80 -9.09
CA VAL A 168 0.58 8.05 -8.83
C VAL A 168 1.40 8.86 -7.83
N TYR A 169 1.65 10.11 -8.20
CA TYR A 169 2.36 11.12 -7.41
C TYR A 169 1.41 12.28 -7.14
N MET A 170 1.58 12.94 -5.99
CA MET A 170 1.02 14.26 -5.72
C MET A 170 1.92 15.36 -6.25
#